data_AF-A0A3M1SM39-F1
#
_entry.id   AF-A0A3M1SM39-F1
#
_cell.length_a   1.000
_cell.length_b   1.000
_cell.length_c   1.000
_cell.angle_alpha   90.00
_cell.angle_beta   90.00
_cell.angle_gamma   90.00
#
_symmetry.space_group_name_H-M   'P 1'
#
loop_
_entity.id
_entity.type
_entity.pdbx_description
1 polymer ?
#
loop_
_entity_poly.entity_id
_entity_poly.type
_entity_poly.pdbx_seq_one_letter_code
_entity_poly.pdbx_strand_id
1 'polypeptide(L)'
;MAQNLISEEMVIEEVKKAVSETLGVDIEEIQPESSLINDLGAESLDFLDINYRLEQTFGIRMARHFILEHIEEMFGEGSAIDDEGRLTDKAVQLLNIRYEGEGPEVEPGMDMDEVPTLITIKSLASGIMDILDTLPEKCPSCGGDWQLDGTRIKCSACGEYGEFTSGDDLIQEWLKKVQEERHIFG
;
A
#
# COMPACT_ATOMS: atom_id res chain seq x y z
N MET A 1 -8.19 -13.19 15.90
CA MET A 1 -8.64 -12.37 14.77
C MET A 1 -8.34 -13.17 13.52
N ALA A 2 -9.33 -13.33 12.64
CA ALA A 2 -9.15 -13.98 11.35
C ALA A 2 -8.30 -13.05 10.46
N GLN A 3 -7.17 -13.40 9.86
CA GLN A 3 -6.33 -14.59 9.92
C GLN A 3 -4.89 -14.16 9.52
N ASN A 4 -3.92 -14.20 10.46
CA ASN A 4 -2.49 -14.04 10.12
C ASN A 4 -1.95 -15.30 9.41
N LEU A 5 -2.62 -15.75 8.33
CA LEU A 5 -2.12 -16.84 7.48
C LEU A 5 -0.84 -16.42 6.78
N ILE A 6 -0.76 -15.14 6.41
CA ILE A 6 0.42 -14.48 5.89
C ILE A 6 0.89 -13.53 6.99
N SER A 7 2.18 -13.58 7.31
CA SER A 7 2.79 -12.73 8.35
C SER A 7 3.48 -11.54 7.72
N GLU A 8 3.63 -10.45 8.49
CA GLU A 8 4.40 -9.28 8.07
C GLU A 8 5.85 -9.66 7.66
N GLU A 9 6.49 -10.57 8.40
CA GLU A 9 7.83 -11.07 8.06
C GLU A 9 7.85 -11.73 6.67
N MET A 10 6.85 -12.56 6.36
CA MET A 10 6.71 -13.15 5.02
C MET A 10 6.51 -12.08 3.95
N VAL A 11 5.69 -11.07 4.22
CA VAL A 11 5.46 -9.98 3.27
C VAL A 11 6.73 -9.20 3.02
N ILE A 12 7.46 -8.80 4.07
CA ILE A 12 8.73 -8.10 3.94
C ILE A 12 9.72 -8.91 3.11
N GLU A 13 9.85 -10.22 3.38
CA GLU A 13 10.76 -11.07 2.61
C GLU A 13 10.39 -11.16 1.12
N GLU A 14 9.10 -11.28 0.78
CA GLU A 14 8.67 -11.26 -0.62
C GLU A 14 8.83 -9.88 -1.28
N VAL A 15 8.63 -8.78 -0.54
CA VAL A 15 8.94 -7.43 -1.03
C VAL A 15 10.43 -7.30 -1.33
N LYS A 16 11.29 -7.72 -0.40
CA LYS A 16 12.75 -7.70 -0.59
C LYS A 16 13.17 -8.52 -1.83
N LYS A 17 12.57 -9.71 -2.03
CA LYS A 17 12.81 -10.52 -3.22
C LYS A 17 12.37 -9.80 -4.50
N ALA A 18 11.16 -9.26 -4.53
CA ALA A 18 10.65 -8.54 -5.70
C ALA A 18 11.54 -7.34 -6.06
N VAL A 19 12.02 -6.61 -5.06
CA VAL A 19 12.93 -5.47 -5.22
C VAL A 19 14.32 -5.91 -5.69
N SER A 20 14.90 -6.93 -5.07
CA SER A 20 16.19 -7.51 -5.48
C SER A 20 16.17 -8.00 -6.92
N GLU A 21 15.10 -8.71 -7.32
CA GLU A 21 14.94 -9.22 -8.68
C GLU A 21 14.75 -8.14 -9.74
N THR A 22 14.05 -7.04 -9.39
CA THR A 22 13.79 -5.94 -10.32
C THR A 22 15.00 -5.00 -10.44
N LEU A 23 15.60 -4.60 -9.31
CA LEU A 23 16.67 -3.60 -9.28
C LEU A 23 18.08 -4.22 -9.39
N GLY A 24 18.21 -5.54 -9.24
CA GLY A 24 19.50 -6.22 -9.25
C GLY A 24 20.37 -5.93 -8.02
N VAL A 25 19.77 -5.45 -6.94
CA VAL A 25 20.43 -5.20 -5.64
C VAL A 25 20.48 -6.48 -4.81
N ASP A 26 21.49 -6.63 -3.95
CA ASP A 26 21.59 -7.79 -3.07
C ASP A 26 20.47 -7.75 -2.01
N ILE A 27 19.74 -8.86 -1.86
CA ILE A 27 18.65 -8.99 -0.89
C ILE A 27 19.12 -8.80 0.56
N GLU A 28 20.39 -9.11 0.85
CA GLU A 28 20.98 -8.91 2.17
C GLU A 28 21.22 -7.43 2.49
N GLU A 29 21.36 -6.58 1.46
CA GLU A 29 21.57 -5.13 1.60
C GLU A 29 20.26 -4.36 1.77
N ILE A 30 19.12 -4.94 1.38
CA ILE A 30 17.81 -4.31 1.51
C ILE A 30 17.34 -4.34 2.97
N GLN A 31 17.12 -3.17 3.56
CA GLN A 31 16.54 -3.03 4.90
C GLN A 31 15.05 -2.64 4.82
N PRO A 32 14.23 -2.98 5.83
CA PRO A 32 12.82 -2.53 5.85
C PRO A 32 12.70 -1.00 5.75
N GLU A 33 13.71 -0.28 6.21
CA GLU A 33 13.73 1.18 6.28
C GLU A 33 14.27 1.83 4.99
N SER A 34 14.81 1.02 4.07
CA SER A 34 15.37 1.51 2.80
C SER A 34 14.29 2.13 1.93
N SER A 35 14.53 3.37 1.50
CA SER A 35 13.74 4.02 0.46
C SER A 35 13.96 3.31 -0.88
N LEU A 36 12.86 2.98 -1.56
CA LEU A 36 12.89 2.37 -2.89
C LEU A 36 13.67 3.26 -3.88
N ILE A 37 13.49 4.58 -3.80
CA ILE A 37 14.13 5.52 -4.72
C ILE A 37 15.49 5.98 -4.19
N ASN A 38 15.53 6.58 -3.00
CA ASN A 38 16.74 7.26 -2.52
C ASN A 38 17.87 6.29 -2.18
N ASP A 39 17.54 5.11 -1.65
CA ASP A 39 18.55 4.14 -1.21
C ASP A 39 18.78 3.05 -2.25
N LEU A 40 17.72 2.58 -2.92
CA LEU A 40 17.77 1.43 -3.83
C LEU A 40 17.75 1.81 -5.31
N GLY A 41 17.50 3.09 -5.63
CA GLY A 41 17.59 3.61 -7.00
C GLY A 41 16.45 3.18 -7.92
N ALA A 42 15.27 2.84 -7.38
CA ALA A 42 14.09 2.51 -8.19
C ALA A 42 13.63 3.71 -9.03
N GLU A 43 13.33 3.47 -10.29
CA GLU A 43 12.66 4.39 -11.19
C GLU A 43 11.15 4.11 -11.26
N SER A 44 10.37 5.02 -11.85
CA SER A 44 8.91 4.89 -11.94
C SER A 44 8.43 3.59 -12.60
N LEU A 45 9.19 3.04 -13.56
CA LEU A 45 8.86 1.76 -14.20
C LEU A 45 9.10 0.56 -13.28
N ASP A 46 10.11 0.63 -12.41
CA ASP A 46 10.43 -0.46 -11.48
C ASP A 46 9.30 -0.67 -10.47
N PHE A 47 8.61 0.40 -10.07
CA PHE A 47 7.42 0.29 -9.21
C PHE A 47 6.32 -0.56 -9.84
N LEU A 48 6.11 -0.44 -11.15
CA LEU A 48 5.09 -1.22 -11.86
C LEU A 48 5.46 -2.71 -11.86
N ASP A 49 6.73 -3.02 -12.10
CA ASP A 49 7.23 -4.39 -12.12
C ASP A 49 7.25 -5.03 -10.72
N ILE A 50 7.70 -4.29 -9.70
CA ILE A 50 7.65 -4.71 -8.29
C ILE A 50 6.20 -4.98 -7.87
N ASN A 51 5.29 -4.03 -8.12
CA ASN A 51 3.87 -4.21 -7.79
C ASN A 51 3.28 -5.42 -8.52
N TYR A 52 3.57 -5.58 -9.81
CA TYR A 52 3.07 -6.73 -10.59
C TYR A 52 3.56 -8.07 -10.01
N ARG A 53 4.84 -8.17 -9.63
CA ARG A 53 5.38 -9.38 -8.96
C ARG A 53 4.66 -9.67 -7.64
N LEU A 54 4.41 -8.65 -6.83
CA LEU A 54 3.72 -8.80 -5.54
C LEU A 54 2.25 -9.19 -5.71
N GLU A 55 1.57 -8.62 -6.72
CA GLU A 55 0.21 -9.04 -7.11
C GLU A 55 0.16 -10.51 -7.50
N GLN A 56 1.12 -10.99 -8.30
CA GLN A 56 1.20 -12.41 -8.65
C GLN A 56 1.54 -13.28 -7.44
N THR A 57 2.40 -12.81 -6.54
CA THR A 57 2.83 -13.56 -5.37
C THR A 57 1.67 -13.78 -4.41
N PHE A 58 0.94 -12.73 -4.05
CA PHE A 58 -0.11 -12.80 -3.03
C PHE A 58 -1.52 -13.03 -3.60
N GLY A 59 -1.72 -12.86 -4.90
CA GLY A 59 -3.06 -12.89 -5.51
C GLY A 59 -3.89 -11.65 -5.17
N ILE A 60 -3.23 -10.50 -5.01
CA ILE A 60 -3.83 -9.21 -4.64
C ILE A 60 -3.86 -8.24 -5.83
N ARG A 61 -4.48 -7.08 -5.64
CA ARG A 61 -4.45 -5.95 -6.57
C ARG A 61 -3.90 -4.72 -5.85
N MET A 62 -2.71 -4.30 -6.23
CA MET A 62 -2.04 -3.12 -5.66
C MET A 62 -2.70 -1.83 -6.17
N ALA A 63 -2.53 -0.74 -5.43
CA ALA A 63 -2.99 0.58 -5.87
C ALA A 63 -2.27 0.99 -7.16
N ARG A 64 -3.00 1.58 -8.10
CA ARG A 64 -2.45 2.12 -9.35
C ARG A 64 -2.19 3.62 -9.27
N HIS A 65 -2.94 4.33 -8.42
CA HIS A 65 -2.78 5.77 -8.22
C HIS A 65 -2.29 6.06 -6.81
N PHE A 66 -1.54 7.14 -6.66
CA PHE A 66 -1.10 7.62 -5.37
C PHE A 66 -2.27 8.19 -4.57
N ILE A 67 -2.14 8.17 -3.24
CA ILE A 67 -3.16 8.73 -2.33
C ILE A 67 -3.48 10.21 -2.63
N LEU A 68 -2.50 10.98 -3.11
CA LEU A 68 -2.69 12.38 -3.49
C LEU A 68 -3.63 12.52 -4.69
N GLU A 69 -3.53 11.63 -5.68
CA GLU A 69 -4.42 11.61 -6.84
C GLU A 69 -5.86 11.29 -6.40
N HIS A 70 -6.05 10.31 -5.53
CA HIS A 70 -7.37 10.00 -4.96
C HIS A 70 -7.96 11.17 -4.17
N ILE A 71 -7.13 11.96 -3.47
CA ILE A 71 -7.58 13.17 -2.79
C ILE A 71 -8.10 14.20 -3.80
N GLU A 72 -7.36 14.48 -4.87
CA GLU A 72 -7.78 15.40 -5.93
C GLU A 72 -9.09 14.92 -6.60
N GLU A 73 -9.17 13.63 -6.94
CA GLU A 73 -10.35 13.04 -7.58
C GLU A 73 -11.60 13.11 -6.70
N MET A 74 -11.46 12.90 -5.39
CA MET A 74 -12.59 12.83 -4.48
C MET A 74 -13.03 14.19 -3.93
N PHE A 75 -12.08 15.11 -3.71
CA PHE A 75 -12.33 16.36 -3.01
C PHE A 75 -12.14 17.61 -3.88
N GLY A 76 -11.66 17.42 -5.13
CA GLY A 76 -11.54 18.46 -6.14
C GLY A 76 -10.14 19.08 -6.22
N GLU A 77 -9.85 19.67 -7.39
CA GLU A 77 -8.56 20.31 -7.72
C GLU A 77 -8.11 21.29 -6.62
N GLY A 78 -6.87 21.15 -6.16
CA GLY A 78 -6.30 21.98 -5.11
C GLY A 78 -6.44 21.39 -3.70
N SER A 79 -6.95 20.16 -3.58
CA SER A 79 -7.19 19.53 -2.28
C SER A 79 -5.92 18.92 -1.70
N ALA A 80 -5.14 18.21 -2.51
CA ALA A 80 -3.86 17.62 -2.12
C ALA A 80 -2.67 18.49 -2.53
N ILE A 81 -2.73 19.11 -3.70
CA ILE A 81 -1.62 19.78 -4.37
C ILE A 81 -2.02 21.22 -4.73
N ASP A 82 -1.19 22.20 -4.39
CA ASP A 82 -1.42 23.61 -4.73
C ASP A 82 -1.08 23.92 -6.21
N ASP A 83 -1.38 25.14 -6.65
CA ASP A 83 -1.10 25.61 -8.02
C ASP A 83 0.40 25.61 -8.39
N GLU A 84 1.29 25.47 -7.41
CA GLU A 84 2.73 25.41 -7.58
C GLU A 84 3.28 23.96 -7.51
N GLY A 85 2.40 22.96 -7.46
CA GLY A 85 2.79 21.54 -7.43
C GLY A 85 3.23 21.05 -6.04
N ARG A 86 2.79 21.71 -4.97
CA ARG A 86 3.23 21.39 -3.59
C ARG A 86 2.11 20.89 -2.71
N LEU A 87 2.48 20.09 -1.71
CA LEU A 87 1.51 19.53 -0.77
C LEU A 87 0.79 20.62 0.04
N THR A 88 -0.53 20.51 0.12
CA THR A 88 -1.36 21.37 0.98
C THR A 88 -1.28 20.94 2.45
N ASP A 89 -1.66 21.84 3.36
CA ASP A 89 -1.81 21.53 4.79
C ASP A 89 -2.75 20.33 5.03
N LYS A 90 -3.82 20.23 4.22
CA LYS A 90 -4.82 19.16 4.32
C LYS A 90 -4.26 17.82 3.88
N ALA A 91 -3.47 17.80 2.81
CA ALA A 91 -2.78 16.60 2.33
C ALA A 91 -1.84 16.06 3.40
N VAL A 92 -1.02 16.95 3.97
CA VAL A 92 -0.06 16.60 5.02
C VAL A 92 -0.77 16.13 6.28
N GLN A 93 -1.88 16.77 6.66
CA GLN A 93 -2.72 16.31 7.77
C GLN A 93 -3.20 14.87 7.55
N LEU A 94 -3.64 14.51 6.33
CA LEU A 94 -4.07 13.16 6.00
C LEU A 94 -2.94 12.15 6.02
N LEU A 95 -1.81 12.46 5.41
CA LEU A 95 -0.64 11.58 5.42
C LEU A 95 -0.19 11.29 6.86
N ASN A 96 -0.18 12.31 7.72
CA ASN A 96 0.12 12.13 9.14
C ASN A 96 -0.90 11.25 9.88
N ILE A 97 -2.19 11.35 9.54
CA ILE A 97 -3.22 10.43 10.09
C ILE A 97 -3.00 9.01 9.57
N ARG A 98 -2.69 8.84 8.28
CA ARG A 98 -2.53 7.54 7.64
C ARG A 98 -1.41 6.71 8.24
N TYR A 99 -0.31 7.37 8.60
CA TYR A 99 0.88 6.73 9.12
C TYR A 99 1.07 6.86 10.63
N GLU A 100 0.14 7.50 11.33
CA GLU A 100 0.14 7.67 12.80
C GLU A 100 1.48 8.19 13.40
N GLY A 101 2.27 8.92 12.60
CA GLY A 101 3.60 9.42 12.99
C GLY A 101 4.76 8.41 12.87
N GLU A 102 4.50 7.20 12.38
CA GLU A 102 5.53 6.20 12.03
C GLU A 102 5.93 6.24 10.55
N GLY A 103 5.28 7.12 9.77
CA GLY A 103 5.55 7.32 8.35
C GLY A 103 6.67 8.31 8.08
N PRO A 104 6.94 8.56 6.79
CA PRO A 104 7.92 9.55 6.40
C PRO A 104 7.51 10.97 6.84
N GLU A 105 8.51 11.80 7.13
CA GLU A 105 8.30 13.19 7.50
C GLU A 105 7.80 13.97 6.28
N VAL A 106 6.60 14.53 6.38
CA VAL A 106 5.96 15.33 5.33
C VAL A 106 5.53 16.67 5.90
N GLU A 107 5.79 17.73 5.15
CA GLU A 107 5.51 19.11 5.56
C GLU A 107 4.73 19.87 4.48
N PRO A 108 3.90 20.86 4.87
CA PRO A 108 3.21 21.69 3.90
C PRO A 108 4.20 22.43 3.01
N GLY A 109 3.95 22.45 1.71
CA GLY A 109 4.87 23.03 0.73
C GLY A 109 5.97 22.08 0.23
N MET A 110 6.00 20.81 0.67
CA MET A 110 6.84 19.78 0.05
C MET A 110 6.45 19.59 -1.43
N ASP A 111 7.44 19.40 -2.30
CA ASP A 111 7.18 19.15 -3.72
C ASP A 111 6.50 17.78 -3.91
N MET A 112 5.48 17.69 -4.76
CA MET A 112 4.79 16.43 -4.99
C MET A 112 5.72 15.33 -5.54
N ASP A 113 6.79 15.72 -6.23
CA ASP A 113 7.77 14.79 -6.80
C ASP A 113 8.69 14.18 -5.71
N GLU A 114 8.75 14.78 -4.51
CA GLU A 114 9.50 14.23 -3.38
C GLU A 114 8.75 13.10 -2.66
N VAL A 115 7.42 13.07 -2.74
CA VAL A 115 6.58 12.12 -2.00
C VAL A 115 6.86 10.65 -2.36
N PRO A 116 7.02 10.25 -3.65
CA PRO A 116 7.37 8.89 -3.99
C PRO A 116 8.71 8.42 -3.41
N THR A 117 9.64 9.36 -3.14
CA THR A 117 10.95 9.03 -2.56
C THR A 117 10.87 8.57 -1.10
N LEU A 118 9.73 8.83 -0.46
CA LEU A 118 9.46 8.48 0.91
C LEU A 118 8.98 7.04 1.09
N ILE A 119 8.72 6.32 0.01
CA ILE A 119 8.26 4.93 0.06
C ILE A 119 9.43 4.02 0.43
N THR A 120 9.30 3.34 1.56
CA THR A 120 10.23 2.32 2.03
C THR A 120 9.71 0.91 1.82
N ILE A 121 10.60 -0.08 1.94
CA ILE A 121 10.24 -1.51 1.95
C ILE A 121 9.14 -1.81 2.97
N LYS A 122 9.28 -1.27 4.19
CA LYS A 122 8.30 -1.44 5.27
C LYS A 122 6.95 -0.82 4.89
N SER A 123 6.93 0.40 4.36
CA SER A 123 5.68 1.06 3.97
C SER A 123 4.93 0.31 2.86
N LEU A 124 5.66 -0.25 1.89
CA LEU A 124 5.09 -1.08 0.84
C LEU A 124 4.54 -2.40 1.40
N ALA A 125 5.26 -3.04 2.33
CA ALA A 125 4.80 -4.22 3.03
C ALA A 125 3.53 -3.94 3.86
N SER A 126 3.45 -2.80 4.56
CA SER A 126 2.25 -2.39 5.28
C SER A 126 1.05 -2.21 4.34
N GLY A 127 1.24 -1.61 3.15
CA GLY A 127 0.17 -1.50 2.16
C GLY A 127 -0.34 -2.86 1.65
N ILE A 128 0.53 -3.86 1.52
CA ILE A 128 0.14 -5.24 1.19
C ILE A 128 -0.63 -5.87 2.34
N MET A 129 -0.17 -5.68 3.59
CA MET A 129 -0.86 -6.18 4.78
C MET A 129 -2.28 -5.60 4.88
N ASP A 130 -2.44 -4.31 4.62
CA ASP A 130 -3.75 -3.65 4.61
C ASP A 130 -4.70 -4.29 3.58
N ILE A 131 -4.20 -4.68 2.40
CA ILE A 131 -4.97 -5.44 1.40
C ILE A 131 -5.32 -6.83 1.91
N LEU A 132 -4.35 -7.57 2.47
CA LEU A 132 -4.57 -8.93 2.96
C LEU A 132 -5.58 -8.97 4.11
N ASP A 133 -5.63 -7.94 4.95
CA ASP A 133 -6.56 -7.79 6.07
C ASP A 133 -8.02 -7.59 5.64
N THR A 134 -8.26 -7.31 4.35
CA THR A 134 -9.63 -7.24 3.80
C THR A 134 -10.25 -8.60 3.53
N LEU A 135 -9.50 -9.69 3.72
CA LEU A 135 -10.03 -11.04 3.56
C LEU A 135 -11.22 -11.26 4.51
N PRO A 136 -12.39 -11.67 4.00
CA PRO A 136 -13.54 -11.97 4.85
C PRO A 136 -13.22 -13.06 5.88
N GLU A 137 -13.83 -13.01 7.07
CA GLU A 137 -13.59 -13.99 8.14
C GLU A 137 -13.80 -15.44 7.69
N LYS A 138 -14.77 -15.67 6.79
CA LYS A 138 -15.12 -16.96 6.19
C LYS A 138 -15.24 -16.83 4.68
N CYS A 139 -15.05 -17.94 3.97
CA CYS A 139 -15.24 -18.01 2.53
C CYS A 139 -16.66 -17.56 2.12
N PRO A 140 -16.83 -16.49 1.31
CA PRO A 140 -18.15 -16.04 0.88
C PRO A 140 -18.92 -17.09 0.07
N SER A 141 -18.23 -17.97 -0.64
CA SER A 141 -18.83 -18.97 -1.52
C SER A 141 -19.43 -20.17 -0.77
N CYS A 142 -18.86 -20.58 0.38
CA CYS A 142 -19.30 -21.79 1.08
C CYS A 142 -19.31 -21.72 2.62
N GLY A 143 -18.87 -20.60 3.22
CA GLY A 143 -18.74 -20.42 4.66
C GLY A 143 -17.57 -21.18 5.32
N GLY A 144 -16.71 -21.82 4.51
CA GLY A 144 -15.54 -22.57 4.98
C GLY A 144 -14.42 -21.69 5.52
N ASP A 145 -13.49 -22.33 6.22
CA ASP A 145 -12.26 -21.69 6.71
C ASP A 145 -11.25 -21.45 5.58
N TRP A 146 -10.32 -20.53 5.82
CA TRP A 146 -9.21 -20.27 4.91
C TRP A 146 -7.97 -21.04 5.34
N GLN A 147 -7.09 -21.31 4.39
CA GLN A 147 -5.79 -21.92 4.60
C GLN A 147 -4.76 -21.34 3.64
N LEU A 148 -3.49 -21.40 4.04
CA LEU A 148 -2.36 -20.97 3.21
C LEU A 148 -2.10 -21.99 2.08
N ASP A 149 -1.79 -21.47 0.89
CA ASP A 149 -1.38 -22.22 -0.30
C ASP A 149 -0.18 -21.51 -0.94
N GLY A 150 1.03 -21.85 -0.46
CA GLY A 150 2.23 -21.07 -0.77
C GLY A 150 2.13 -19.68 -0.16
N THR A 151 2.11 -18.65 -1.00
CA THR A 151 1.94 -17.23 -0.62
C THR A 151 0.50 -16.73 -0.84
N ARG A 152 -0.43 -17.60 -1.24
CA ARG A 152 -1.84 -17.25 -1.47
C ARG A 152 -2.75 -17.89 -0.45
N ILE A 153 -3.97 -17.39 -0.36
CA ILE A 153 -4.98 -17.90 0.57
C ILE A 153 -6.11 -18.57 -0.23
N LYS A 154 -6.45 -19.81 0.15
CA LYS A 154 -7.57 -20.56 -0.45
C LYS A 154 -8.49 -21.14 0.60
N CYS A 155 -9.75 -21.37 0.25
CA CYS A 155 -10.71 -21.99 1.13
C CYS A 155 -10.40 -23.48 1.29
N SER A 156 -10.39 -23.97 2.53
CA SER A 156 -10.12 -25.38 2.84
C SER A 156 -11.25 -26.32 2.42
N ALA A 157 -12.46 -25.79 2.20
CA ALA A 157 -13.65 -26.58 1.84
C ALA A 157 -13.93 -26.62 0.34
N CYS A 158 -13.97 -25.47 -0.35
CA CYS A 158 -14.29 -25.40 -1.78
C CYS A 158 -13.09 -25.15 -2.69
N GLY A 159 -11.92 -24.80 -2.14
CA GLY A 159 -10.70 -24.54 -2.92
C GLY A 159 -10.65 -23.18 -3.62
N GLU A 160 -11.68 -22.34 -3.50
CA GLU A 160 -11.69 -20.97 -4.05
C GLU A 160 -10.60 -20.11 -3.39
N TYR A 161 -9.97 -19.24 -4.17
CA TYR A 161 -8.99 -18.29 -3.64
C TYR A 161 -9.68 -17.12 -2.95
N GLY A 162 -9.00 -16.53 -1.95
CA GLY A 162 -9.44 -15.30 -1.31
C GLY A 162 -9.51 -14.16 -2.33
N GLU A 163 -10.61 -13.40 -2.28
CA GLU A 163 -10.70 -12.12 -2.96
C GLU A 163 -10.51 -11.00 -1.94
N PHE A 164 -9.69 -10.02 -2.32
CA PHE A 164 -9.32 -8.88 -1.49
C PHE A 164 -9.80 -7.59 -2.15
N THR A 165 -10.06 -6.56 -1.33
CA THR A 165 -10.27 -5.20 -1.82
C THR A 165 -9.00 -4.71 -2.51
N SER A 166 -9.12 -3.96 -3.61
CA SER A 166 -7.94 -3.42 -4.29
C SER A 166 -7.30 -2.30 -3.46
N GLY A 167 -6.01 -2.02 -3.70
CA GLY A 167 -5.33 -0.91 -3.03
C GLY A 167 -5.99 0.45 -3.30
N ASP A 168 -6.48 0.69 -4.53
CA ASP A 168 -7.19 1.93 -4.87
C ASP A 168 -8.53 2.03 -4.11
N ASP A 169 -9.33 0.96 -4.08
CA ASP A 169 -10.59 0.93 -3.35
C ASP A 169 -10.37 1.15 -1.84
N LEU A 170 -9.33 0.55 -1.27
CA LEU A 170 -8.94 0.74 0.13
C LEU A 170 -8.58 2.18 0.45
N ILE A 171 -7.80 2.84 -0.41
CA ILE A 171 -7.46 4.26 -0.24
C ILE A 171 -8.73 5.11 -0.25
N GLN A 172 -9.64 4.87 -1.19
CA GLN A 172 -10.89 5.62 -1.29
C GLN A 172 -11.83 5.37 -0.09
N GLU A 173 -11.94 4.13 0.38
CA GLU A 173 -12.71 3.79 1.59
C GLU A 173 -12.14 4.48 2.83
N TRP A 174 -10.81 4.46 2.99
CA TRP A 174 -10.15 5.14 4.08
C TRP A 174 -10.34 6.67 4.01
N LEU A 175 -10.18 7.28 2.83
CA LEU A 175 -10.40 8.72 2.63
C LEU A 175 -11.83 9.13 2.98
N LYS A 176 -12.84 8.35 2.56
CA LYS A 176 -14.26 8.59 2.92
C LYS A 176 -14.44 8.56 4.44
N LYS A 177 -13.94 7.51 5.08
CA LYS A 177 -14.06 7.34 6.54
C LYS A 177 -13.40 8.48 7.30
N VAL A 178 -12.16 8.84 6.94
CA VAL A 178 -11.44 9.93 7.62
C VAL A 178 -12.14 11.27 7.38
N GLN A 179 -12.65 11.53 6.18
CA GLN A 179 -13.43 12.74 5.92
C GLN A 179 -14.70 12.80 6.78
N GLU A 180 -15.45 11.71 6.91
CA GLU A 180 -16.66 11.63 7.74
C GLU A 180 -16.35 11.87 9.24
N GLU A 181 -15.20 11.41 9.72
CA GLU A 181 -14.80 11.54 11.12
C GLU A 181 -14.16 12.91 11.42
N ARG A 182 -13.38 13.47 10.49
CA ARG A 182 -12.48 14.62 10.71
C ARG A 182 -12.88 15.89 9.97
N HIS A 183 -13.71 15.79 8.92
CA HIS A 183 -14.21 16.92 8.14
C HIS A 183 -13.08 17.80 7.56
N ILE A 184 -12.03 17.18 7.02
CA ILE A 184 -10.80 17.86 6.56
C ILE A 184 -11.07 18.74 5.32
N PHE A 185 -11.86 18.23 4.37
CA PHE A 185 -12.11 18.89 3.09
C PHE A 185 -13.34 19.81 3.03
N GLY A 186 -13.99 20.08 4.18
CA GLY A 186 -15.17 20.96 4.25
C GLY A 186 -16.48 20.27 3.92
#